data_AF-A0A9Q8Q550-F1
#
_entry.id   AF-A0A9Q8Q550-F1
#
_cell.length_a   1.000
_cell.length_b   1.000
_cell.length_c   1.000
_cell.angle_alpha   90.00
_cell.angle_beta   90.00
_cell.angle_gamma   90.00
#
_symmetry.space_group_name_H-M   'P 1'
#
loop_
_entity.id
_entity.type
_entity.pdbx_description
1 polymer ?
#
loop_
_entity_poly.entity_id
_entity_poly.type
_entity_poly.pdbx_seq_one_letter_code
_entity_poly.pdbx_strand_id
1 'polypeptide(L)'
;MLSSKAVCGFDFGTSNTSVAVKNSVGEVVCYSFPSAIFFEFETKSTLFGDEALASYYDLIPGRLFTSFKSLLGKKIYDSSTMIHGQLIPFEEIITSYISFIKETVEKDIGYSLTAVLAGRPVFFIDQDPVADAKAQADLKGIFQRTGFELVEFELEPIAATYSFLSHHTKENTTILTVDIGGGTSDFCLFNSDDFSAGKKLPIETVGVHLGGDDFDKDFSMYSVMPLLGRGSKLKRNPNITIPNHFFYDMSCWRSIYEQYKFKNINDIKQIALQVEDNTALERLIKVLNQRLGHNVLKQVQNAKVTLSSVENTIIDLDFVENNLELQVSQADLNNALSKILEKISASIDSLLSTLAVNPEQIDYIVCTGGSTLVPALKNILYQKFDRQKIIQHDTFNAVAKGLMLRAAEILPV
;
A
#
# COMPACT_ATOMS: atom_id res chain seq x y z
N MET A 1 -21.49 -28.32 22.14
CA MET A 1 -21.21 -28.32 20.70
C MET A 1 -20.88 -26.89 20.34
N LEU A 2 -19.61 -26.57 20.07
CA LEU A 2 -19.25 -25.26 19.50
C LEU A 2 -19.86 -25.23 18.09
N SER A 3 -20.73 -24.26 17.81
CA SER A 3 -21.24 -24.07 16.45
C SER A 3 -20.04 -23.77 15.54
N SER A 4 -20.02 -24.39 14.37
CA SER A 4 -18.96 -24.17 13.40
C SER A 4 -18.82 -22.67 13.09
N LYS A 5 -17.65 -22.06 13.29
CA LYS A 5 -17.46 -20.63 13.04
C LYS A 5 -17.16 -20.40 11.56
N ALA A 6 -17.90 -19.48 10.95
CA ALA A 6 -17.61 -19.00 9.61
C ALA A 6 -16.36 -18.10 9.66
N VAL A 7 -15.30 -18.54 8.99
CA VAL A 7 -13.97 -17.92 9.01
C VAL A 7 -13.68 -17.19 7.70
N CYS A 8 -12.89 -16.12 7.78
CA CYS A 8 -12.27 -15.48 6.63
C CYS A 8 -10.77 -15.23 6.83
N GLY A 9 -10.04 -15.16 5.72
CA GLY A 9 -8.73 -14.53 5.64
C GLY A 9 -8.90 -13.07 5.24
N PHE A 10 -8.34 -12.13 6.00
CA PHE A 10 -8.54 -10.70 5.77
C PHE A 10 -7.20 -9.98 5.66
N ASP A 11 -6.83 -9.59 4.44
CA ASP A 11 -5.68 -8.76 4.14
C ASP A 11 -6.10 -7.29 4.06
N PHE A 12 -6.03 -6.57 5.18
CA PHE A 12 -6.27 -5.14 5.22
C PHE A 12 -5.03 -4.40 4.70
N GLY A 13 -4.90 -4.17 3.39
CA GLY A 13 -3.70 -3.53 2.81
C GLY A 13 -3.79 -2.00 2.71
N THR A 14 -2.63 -1.35 2.49
CA THR A 14 -2.52 0.12 2.40
C THR A 14 -3.29 0.69 1.21
N SER A 15 -3.21 0.05 0.05
CA SER A 15 -3.83 0.53 -1.20
C SER A 15 -5.07 -0.28 -1.59
N ASN A 16 -5.06 -1.59 -1.34
CA ASN A 16 -6.18 -2.49 -1.57
C ASN A 16 -6.35 -3.40 -0.35
N THR A 17 -7.59 -3.78 -0.08
CA THR A 17 -7.97 -4.75 0.94
C THR A 17 -8.59 -5.96 0.26
N SER A 18 -8.11 -7.14 0.63
CA SER A 18 -8.56 -8.42 0.07
C SER A 18 -9.13 -9.32 1.14
N VAL A 19 -10.30 -9.91 0.91
CA VAL A 19 -10.95 -10.86 1.82
C VAL A 19 -11.15 -12.17 1.09
N ALA A 20 -10.68 -13.26 1.68
CA ALA A 20 -10.88 -14.61 1.16
C ALA A 20 -11.77 -15.42 2.09
N VAL A 21 -12.71 -16.17 1.51
CA VAL A 21 -13.68 -17.02 2.21
C VAL A 21 -13.85 -18.33 1.44
N LYS A 22 -14.34 -19.38 2.12
CA LYS A 22 -14.80 -20.59 1.43
C LYS A 22 -16.26 -20.43 1.03
N ASN A 23 -16.57 -20.61 -0.25
CA ASN A 23 -17.96 -20.65 -0.71
C ASN A 23 -18.66 -21.95 -0.26
N SER A 24 -19.94 -22.10 -0.60
CA SER A 24 -20.75 -23.28 -0.24
C SER A 24 -20.23 -24.62 -0.78
N VAL A 25 -19.40 -24.61 -1.83
CA VAL A 25 -18.77 -25.80 -2.40
C VAL A 25 -17.33 -26.03 -1.89
N GLY A 26 -16.85 -25.18 -0.96
CA GLY A 26 -15.56 -25.31 -0.31
C GLY A 26 -14.39 -24.66 -1.06
N GLU A 27 -14.63 -23.97 -2.17
CA GLU A 27 -13.61 -23.24 -2.92
C GLU A 27 -13.30 -21.89 -2.28
N VAL A 28 -12.02 -21.48 -2.33
CA VAL A 28 -11.60 -20.17 -1.84
C VAL A 28 -11.94 -19.09 -2.88
N VAL A 29 -12.81 -18.17 -2.51
CA VAL A 29 -13.20 -17.00 -3.28
C VAL A 29 -12.59 -15.75 -2.65
N CYS A 30 -12.12 -14.81 -3.47
CA CYS A 30 -11.52 -13.56 -3.02
C CYS A 30 -12.32 -12.35 -3.50
N TYR A 31 -12.50 -11.39 -2.58
CA TYR A 31 -13.06 -10.07 -2.82
C TYR A 31 -11.93 -9.06 -2.63
N SER A 32 -11.83 -8.08 -3.51
CA SER A 32 -10.81 -7.03 -3.44
C SER A 32 -11.47 -5.67 -3.54
N PHE A 33 -11.06 -4.76 -2.67
CA PHE A 33 -11.60 -3.40 -2.57
C PHE A 33 -10.43 -2.41 -2.50
N PRO A 34 -10.45 -1.29 -3.22
CA PRO A 34 -9.53 -0.20 -2.93
C PRO A 34 -9.66 0.27 -1.48
N SER A 35 -8.55 0.54 -0.82
CA SER A 35 -8.49 1.11 0.54
C SER A 35 -8.79 2.61 0.50
N ALA A 36 -10.04 2.94 0.17
CA ALA A 36 -10.53 4.29 -0.06
C ALA A 36 -11.89 4.52 0.61
N ILE A 37 -12.03 5.70 1.22
CA ILE A 37 -13.27 6.22 1.80
C ILE A 37 -13.47 7.64 1.29
N PHE A 38 -14.67 7.97 0.83
CA PHE A 38 -15.00 9.32 0.39
C PHE A 38 -16.19 9.86 1.17
N PHE A 39 -15.96 10.99 1.85
CA PHE A 39 -16.96 11.72 2.62
C PHE A 39 -17.52 12.86 1.75
N GLU A 40 -18.72 12.67 1.22
CA GLU A 40 -19.35 13.62 0.30
C GLU A 40 -20.00 14.77 1.07
N PHE A 41 -19.70 16.02 0.70
CA PHE A 41 -20.13 17.17 1.51
C PHE A 41 -21.62 17.52 1.36
N GLU A 42 -22.22 17.30 0.19
CA GLU A 42 -23.59 17.74 -0.08
C GLU A 42 -24.63 16.79 0.50
N THR A 43 -24.58 15.50 0.11
CA THR A 43 -25.51 14.50 0.66
C THR A 43 -25.14 14.03 2.06
N LYS A 44 -23.91 14.33 2.52
CA LYS A 44 -23.29 13.77 3.74
C LYS A 44 -23.18 12.24 3.71
N SER A 45 -23.18 11.65 2.51
CA SER A 45 -22.96 10.23 2.31
C SER A 45 -21.50 9.86 2.58
N THR A 46 -21.26 8.57 2.87
CA THR A 46 -19.92 7.99 2.92
C THR A 46 -19.88 6.86 1.90
N LEU A 47 -18.94 6.96 0.96
CA LEU A 47 -18.71 5.99 -0.09
C LEU A 47 -17.41 5.24 0.19
N PHE A 48 -17.31 4.00 -0.30
CA PHE A 48 -16.18 3.11 -0.02
C PHE A 48 -15.65 2.47 -1.31
N GLY A 49 -14.37 2.08 -1.31
CA GLY A 49 -13.77 1.31 -2.41
C GLY A 49 -13.80 2.03 -3.76
N ASP A 50 -14.23 1.33 -4.80
CA ASP A 50 -14.28 1.88 -6.17
C ASP A 50 -15.22 3.07 -6.30
N GLU A 51 -16.36 3.06 -5.58
CA GLU A 51 -17.32 4.16 -5.59
C GLU A 51 -16.72 5.43 -4.97
N ALA A 52 -15.95 5.28 -3.88
CA ALA A 52 -15.23 6.39 -3.28
C ALA A 52 -14.22 7.04 -4.24
N LEU A 53 -13.48 6.22 -4.99
CA LEU A 53 -12.51 6.71 -5.96
C LEU A 53 -13.20 7.37 -7.16
N ALA A 54 -14.25 6.74 -7.70
CA ALA A 54 -15.01 7.28 -8.83
C ALA A 54 -15.59 8.66 -8.50
N SER A 55 -16.30 8.81 -7.37
CA SER A 55 -16.85 10.10 -6.95
C SER A 55 -15.78 11.17 -6.75
N TYR A 56 -14.63 10.81 -6.20
CA TYR A 56 -13.53 11.74 -6.06
C TYR A 56 -12.98 12.19 -7.43
N TYR A 57 -12.79 11.27 -8.37
CA TYR A 57 -12.26 11.60 -9.71
C TYR A 57 -13.25 12.38 -10.57
N ASP A 58 -14.54 12.21 -10.35
CA ASP A 58 -15.61 13.02 -10.96
C ASP A 58 -15.71 14.44 -10.34
N LEU A 59 -14.76 14.81 -9.47
CA LEU A 59 -14.66 16.11 -8.80
C LEU A 59 -15.90 16.45 -7.95
N ILE A 60 -16.60 15.43 -7.45
CA ILE A 60 -17.69 15.62 -6.51
C ILE A 60 -17.11 16.30 -5.24
N PRO A 61 -17.77 17.34 -4.70
CA PRO A 61 -17.30 18.00 -3.49
C PRO A 61 -17.28 17.05 -2.29
N GLY A 62 -16.08 16.75 -1.80
CA GLY A 62 -15.92 15.88 -0.63
C GLY A 62 -14.49 15.75 -0.16
N ARG A 63 -14.27 14.79 0.73
CA ARG A 63 -12.96 14.45 1.28
C ARG A 63 -12.66 12.97 1.05
N LEU A 64 -11.65 12.71 0.23
CA LEU A 64 -11.07 11.39 0.05
C LEU A 64 -10.11 11.06 1.20
N PHE A 65 -10.16 9.81 1.65
CA PHE A 65 -9.28 9.22 2.64
C PHE A 65 -8.71 7.90 2.11
N THR A 66 -7.38 7.83 1.99
CA THR A 66 -6.62 6.69 1.44
C THR A 66 -5.37 6.42 2.27
N SER A 67 -4.71 5.28 2.04
CA SER A 67 -3.48 4.86 2.74
C SER A 67 -3.60 4.88 4.28
N PHE A 68 -4.82 4.69 4.80
CA PHE A 68 -5.14 4.88 6.22
C PHE A 68 -4.73 3.71 7.11
N LYS A 69 -4.39 2.53 6.55
CA LYS A 69 -3.65 1.48 7.29
C LYS A 69 -2.39 2.04 7.93
N SER A 70 -1.69 2.93 7.22
CA SER A 70 -0.40 3.48 7.66
C SER A 70 -0.51 4.44 8.86
N LEU A 71 -1.71 4.69 9.37
CA LEU A 71 -1.93 5.44 10.60
C LEU A 71 -1.72 4.57 11.84
N LEU A 72 -1.97 3.25 11.75
CA LEU A 72 -1.82 2.32 12.86
C LEU A 72 -0.42 2.44 13.49
N GLY A 73 -0.37 2.48 14.83
CA GLY A 73 0.89 2.64 15.58
C GLY A 73 1.47 4.05 15.63
N LYS A 74 0.93 5.02 14.87
CA LYS A 74 1.39 6.42 14.91
C LYS A 74 0.53 7.24 15.86
N LYS A 75 1.13 8.29 16.45
CA LYS A 75 0.42 9.24 17.35
C LYS A 75 -0.84 9.87 16.74
N ILE A 76 -0.88 10.00 15.41
CA ILE A 76 -2.05 10.54 14.71
C ILE A 76 -3.26 9.61 14.81
N TYR A 77 -3.07 8.30 14.96
CA TYR A 77 -4.17 7.34 15.09
C TYR A 77 -5.07 7.64 16.31
N ASP A 78 -4.45 8.02 17.44
CA ASP A 78 -5.17 8.33 18.68
C ASP A 78 -5.88 9.71 18.63
N SER A 79 -5.93 10.35 17.46
CA SER A 79 -6.57 11.65 17.25
C SER A 79 -7.85 11.55 16.41
N SER A 80 -8.46 12.70 16.14
CA SER A 80 -9.70 12.80 15.37
C SER A 80 -9.55 13.77 14.20
N THR A 81 -10.39 13.60 13.20
CA THR A 81 -10.43 14.47 12.03
C THR A 81 -11.84 14.99 11.79
N MET A 82 -11.95 16.21 11.26
CA MET A 82 -13.24 16.83 10.97
C MET A 82 -13.86 16.22 9.71
N ILE A 83 -15.05 15.62 9.85
CA ILE A 83 -15.87 15.06 8.77
C ILE A 83 -17.31 15.54 8.98
N HIS A 84 -17.92 16.14 7.96
CA HIS A 84 -19.30 16.66 8.01
C HIS A 84 -19.61 17.58 9.21
N GLY A 85 -18.61 18.30 9.72
CA GLY A 85 -18.72 19.19 10.88
C GLY A 85 -18.62 18.49 12.25
N GLN A 86 -18.25 17.20 12.26
CA GLN A 86 -18.03 16.41 13.47
C GLN A 86 -16.57 15.93 13.56
N LEU A 87 -16.03 15.89 14.77
CA LEU A 87 -14.73 15.26 15.03
C LEU A 87 -14.92 13.76 15.13
N ILE A 88 -14.43 13.03 14.12
CA ILE A 88 -14.52 11.58 14.05
C ILE A 88 -13.13 10.98 14.35
N PRO A 89 -13.00 10.05 15.32
CA PRO A 89 -11.76 9.32 15.56
C PRO A 89 -11.28 8.52 14.35
N PHE A 90 -9.97 8.42 14.13
CA PHE A 90 -9.46 7.58 13.04
C PHE A 90 -9.81 6.10 13.21
N GLU A 91 -9.85 5.60 14.45
CA GLU A 91 -10.34 4.25 14.74
C GLU A 91 -11.75 4.01 14.18
N GLU A 92 -12.66 4.97 14.31
CA GLU A 92 -14.04 4.85 13.80
C GLU A 92 -14.09 4.86 12.28
N ILE A 93 -13.23 5.65 11.63
CA ILE A 93 -13.10 5.68 10.17
C ILE A 93 -12.61 4.33 9.63
N ILE A 94 -11.62 3.71 10.27
CA ILE A 94 -11.13 2.40 9.84
C ILE A 94 -12.17 1.31 10.15
N THR A 95 -12.87 1.42 11.29
CA THR A 95 -13.96 0.51 11.65
C THR A 95 -15.09 0.54 10.62
N SER A 96 -15.51 1.71 10.15
CA SER A 96 -16.58 1.81 9.15
C SER A 96 -16.19 1.18 7.80
N TYR A 97 -14.93 1.30 7.39
CA TYR A 97 -14.42 0.64 6.19
C TYR A 97 -14.38 -0.89 6.32
N ILE A 98 -13.88 -1.42 7.43
CA ILE A 98 -13.85 -2.88 7.65
C ILE A 98 -15.27 -3.43 7.80
N SER A 99 -16.19 -2.70 8.44
CA SER A 99 -17.61 -3.07 8.50
C SER A 99 -18.23 -3.13 7.11
N PHE A 100 -18.02 -2.10 6.26
CA PHE A 100 -18.50 -2.10 4.88
C PHE A 100 -18.04 -3.34 4.10
N ILE A 101 -16.75 -3.71 4.22
CA ILE A 101 -16.21 -4.89 3.55
C ILE A 101 -16.87 -6.16 4.07
N LYS A 102 -16.93 -6.33 5.40
CA LYS A 102 -17.54 -7.50 6.02
C LYS A 102 -18.99 -7.65 5.57
N GLU A 103 -19.79 -6.60 5.65
CA GLU A 103 -21.20 -6.59 5.23
C GLU A 103 -21.37 -6.93 3.75
N THR A 104 -20.50 -6.38 2.89
CA THR A 104 -20.51 -6.65 1.44
C THR A 104 -20.22 -8.12 1.16
N VAL A 105 -19.21 -8.69 1.80
CA VAL A 105 -18.83 -10.11 1.64
C VAL A 105 -19.90 -11.04 2.22
N GLU A 106 -20.42 -10.75 3.42
CA GLU A 106 -21.49 -11.53 4.06
C GLU A 106 -22.78 -11.55 3.23
N LYS A 107 -23.12 -10.42 2.60
CA LYS A 107 -24.27 -10.33 1.70
C LYS A 107 -24.13 -11.24 0.48
N ASP A 108 -22.92 -11.35 -0.08
CA ASP A 108 -22.67 -12.19 -1.26
C ASP A 108 -22.65 -13.69 -0.90
N ILE A 109 -21.99 -14.07 0.20
CA ILE A 109 -21.90 -15.49 0.62
C ILE A 109 -23.15 -15.99 1.35
N GLY A 110 -24.00 -15.10 1.85
CA GLY A 110 -25.28 -15.43 2.49
C GLY A 110 -25.18 -15.95 3.93
N TYR A 111 -24.04 -15.80 4.60
CA TYR A 111 -23.83 -16.16 6.00
C TYR A 111 -22.93 -15.15 6.71
N SER A 112 -23.00 -15.10 8.05
CA SER A 112 -22.19 -14.17 8.84
C SER A 112 -20.83 -14.75 9.19
N LEU A 113 -19.77 -13.96 8.99
CA LEU A 113 -18.39 -14.23 9.39
C LEU A 113 -18.18 -13.87 10.86
N THR A 114 -17.78 -14.83 11.68
CA THR A 114 -17.60 -14.66 13.13
C THR A 114 -16.15 -14.79 13.59
N ALA A 115 -15.25 -15.24 12.71
CA ALA A 115 -13.84 -15.39 13.00
C ALA A 115 -12.98 -14.90 11.82
N VAL A 116 -11.85 -14.26 12.12
CA VAL A 116 -10.92 -13.71 11.12
C VAL A 116 -9.48 -14.07 11.46
N LEU A 117 -8.73 -14.51 10.45
CA LEU A 117 -7.28 -14.46 10.46
C LEU A 117 -6.85 -13.25 9.63
N ALA A 118 -6.38 -12.21 10.31
CA ALA A 118 -5.98 -10.96 9.70
C ALA A 118 -4.49 -10.96 9.32
N GLY A 119 -4.17 -10.43 8.15
CA GLY A 119 -2.78 -10.18 7.75
C GLY A 119 -2.18 -9.00 8.51
N ARG A 120 -0.91 -9.12 8.89
CA ARG A 120 -0.08 -8.00 9.30
C ARG A 120 1.28 -8.00 8.60
N PRO A 121 1.90 -6.83 8.36
CA PRO A 121 3.29 -6.78 7.93
C PRO A 121 4.21 -7.37 9.00
N VAL A 122 5.47 -7.63 8.66
CA VAL A 122 6.49 -8.04 9.65
C VAL A 122 6.59 -6.97 10.74
N PHE A 123 6.56 -5.69 10.34
CA PHE A 123 6.44 -4.56 11.25
C PHE A 123 5.38 -3.55 10.78
N PHE A 124 4.47 -3.15 11.66
CA PHE A 124 3.60 -1.97 11.52
C PHE A 124 4.34 -0.67 11.84
N ILE A 125 5.40 -0.73 12.66
CA ILE A 125 6.31 0.39 12.96
C ILE A 125 7.73 -0.17 13.11
N ASP A 126 8.68 0.33 12.32
CA ASP A 126 10.09 -0.08 12.40
C ASP A 126 10.73 0.36 13.72
N GLN A 127 11.55 -0.52 14.31
CA GLN A 127 12.42 -0.23 15.46
C GLN A 127 11.70 0.27 16.73
N ASP A 128 10.37 0.10 16.81
CA ASP A 128 9.58 0.42 18.00
C ASP A 128 8.59 -0.73 18.32
N PRO A 129 9.04 -1.74 19.09
CA PRO A 129 8.21 -2.90 19.44
C PRO A 129 6.93 -2.54 20.20
N VAL A 130 6.93 -1.42 20.93
CA VAL A 130 5.76 -0.98 21.70
C VAL A 130 4.71 -0.38 20.76
N ALA A 131 5.14 0.48 19.84
CA ALA A 131 4.24 1.05 18.83
C ALA A 131 3.74 -0.02 17.85
N ASP A 132 4.56 -1.00 17.49
CA ASP A 132 4.18 -2.15 16.66
C ASP A 132 3.10 -3.02 17.33
N ALA A 133 3.32 -3.40 18.59
CA ALA A 133 2.35 -4.17 19.35
C ALA A 133 1.04 -3.39 19.56
N LYS A 134 1.12 -2.07 19.78
CA LYS A 134 -0.05 -1.20 19.83
C LYS A 134 -0.80 -1.17 18.50
N ALA A 135 -0.11 -1.07 17.36
CA ALA A 135 -0.73 -1.08 16.03
C ALA A 135 -1.55 -2.36 15.79
N GLN A 136 -1.00 -3.54 16.15
CA GLN A 136 -1.73 -4.80 16.07
C GLN A 136 -2.92 -4.84 17.03
N ALA A 137 -2.76 -4.36 18.26
CA ALA A 137 -3.84 -4.31 19.25
C ALA A 137 -4.99 -3.38 18.82
N ASP A 138 -4.65 -2.23 18.26
CA ASP A 138 -5.59 -1.27 17.70
C ASP A 138 -6.38 -1.90 16.54
N LEU A 139 -5.70 -2.58 15.61
CA LEU A 139 -6.35 -3.32 14.52
C LEU A 139 -7.23 -4.47 15.03
N LYS A 140 -6.78 -5.19 16.07
CA LYS A 140 -7.58 -6.24 16.73
C LYS A 140 -8.89 -5.65 17.29
N GLY A 141 -8.79 -4.50 17.96
CA GLY A 141 -9.94 -3.78 18.50
C GLY A 141 -10.93 -3.37 17.41
N ILE A 142 -10.44 -2.92 16.26
CA ILE A 142 -11.28 -2.60 15.10
C ILE A 142 -12.05 -3.84 14.63
N PHE A 143 -11.37 -4.97 14.36
CA PHE A 143 -12.05 -6.20 13.95
C PHE A 143 -13.10 -6.67 14.96
N GLN A 144 -12.80 -6.60 16.25
CA GLN A 144 -13.76 -6.94 17.31
C GLN A 144 -15.01 -6.03 17.27
N ARG A 145 -14.84 -4.72 17.05
CA ARG A 145 -15.96 -3.78 16.91
C ARG A 145 -16.81 -4.02 15.66
N THR A 146 -16.24 -4.59 14.61
CA THR A 146 -16.98 -5.01 13.41
C THR A 146 -17.76 -6.32 13.58
N GLY A 147 -17.67 -6.95 14.75
CA GLY A 147 -18.45 -8.15 15.10
C GLY A 147 -17.72 -9.48 14.96
N PHE A 148 -16.40 -9.48 14.72
CA PHE A 148 -15.61 -10.71 14.79
C PHE A 148 -15.39 -11.13 16.25
N GLU A 149 -15.83 -12.33 16.61
CA GLU A 149 -15.68 -12.91 17.94
C GLU A 149 -14.25 -13.41 18.19
N LEU A 150 -13.61 -13.92 17.15
CA LEU A 150 -12.25 -14.44 17.17
C LEU A 150 -11.40 -13.70 16.15
N VAL A 151 -10.33 -13.07 16.62
CA VAL A 151 -9.41 -12.27 15.80
C VAL A 151 -7.99 -12.73 16.10
N GLU A 152 -7.40 -13.41 15.14
CA GLU A 152 -6.00 -13.82 15.15
C GLU A 152 -5.24 -13.12 14.01
N PHE A 153 -3.92 -13.10 14.12
CA PHE A 153 -3.03 -12.46 13.14
C PHE A 153 -2.02 -13.44 12.57
N GLU A 154 -1.63 -13.20 11.33
CA GLU A 154 -0.54 -13.90 10.67
C GLU A 154 0.31 -12.92 9.87
N LEU A 155 1.61 -13.19 9.73
CA LEU A 155 2.46 -12.36 8.90
C LEU A 155 2.05 -12.52 7.43
N GLU A 156 1.86 -11.40 6.74
CA GLU A 156 1.54 -11.30 5.31
C GLU A 156 2.45 -12.18 4.43
N PRO A 157 3.79 -12.14 4.56
CA PRO A 157 4.66 -13.00 3.76
C PRO A 157 4.54 -14.50 4.09
N ILE A 158 4.17 -14.87 5.32
CA ILE A 158 3.91 -16.28 5.64
C ILE A 158 2.59 -16.73 5.00
N ALA A 159 1.55 -15.90 5.05
CA ALA A 159 0.30 -16.18 4.36
C ALA A 159 0.51 -16.34 2.84
N ALA A 160 1.26 -15.45 2.20
CA ALA A 160 1.61 -15.58 0.79
C ALA A 160 2.35 -16.90 0.47
N THR A 161 3.29 -17.29 1.34
CA THR A 161 4.00 -18.59 1.24
C THR A 161 3.01 -19.76 1.31
N TYR A 162 2.03 -19.70 2.21
CA TYR A 162 0.98 -20.71 2.35
C TYR A 162 0.19 -20.86 1.04
N SER A 163 -0.23 -19.74 0.45
CA SER A 163 -0.97 -19.75 -0.82
C SER A 163 -0.15 -20.37 -1.97
N PHE A 164 1.17 -20.18 -1.96
CA PHE A 164 2.07 -20.78 -2.94
C PHE A 164 2.18 -22.30 -2.72
N LEU A 165 2.44 -22.73 -1.48
CA LEU A 165 2.60 -24.13 -1.10
C LEU A 165 1.33 -24.96 -1.30
N SER A 166 0.15 -24.36 -1.20
CA SER A 166 -1.11 -25.07 -1.47
C SER A 166 -1.22 -25.59 -2.92
N HIS A 167 -0.37 -25.08 -3.83
CA HIS A 167 -0.28 -25.52 -5.23
C HIS A 167 1.07 -26.20 -5.54
N HIS A 168 2.03 -26.21 -4.61
CA HIS A 168 3.40 -26.68 -4.79
C HIS A 168 3.86 -27.48 -3.57
N THR A 169 3.65 -28.80 -3.60
CA THR A 169 3.83 -29.68 -2.44
C THR A 169 5.17 -30.42 -2.44
N LYS A 170 6.26 -29.73 -2.77
CA LYS A 170 7.60 -30.35 -2.76
C LYS A 170 8.19 -30.29 -1.35
N GLU A 171 8.59 -31.44 -0.82
CA GLU A 171 9.32 -31.54 0.47
C GLU A 171 10.73 -30.94 0.36
N ASN A 172 11.31 -30.58 1.50
CA ASN A 172 12.62 -29.98 1.70
C ASN A 172 12.94 -28.83 0.73
N THR A 173 12.01 -27.90 0.60
CA THR A 173 12.09 -26.74 -0.29
C THR A 173 12.27 -25.47 0.53
N THR A 174 13.35 -24.74 0.25
CA THR A 174 13.61 -23.43 0.87
C THR A 174 13.01 -22.32 0.01
N ILE A 175 12.16 -21.49 0.62
CA ILE A 175 11.39 -20.45 -0.05
C ILE A 175 11.74 -19.09 0.55
N LEU A 176 12.11 -18.14 -0.31
CA LEU A 176 12.18 -16.72 0.05
C LEU A 176 10.94 -16.02 -0.49
N THR A 177 10.05 -15.59 0.39
CA THR A 177 8.91 -14.76 0.01
C THR A 177 9.31 -13.30 0.04
N VAL A 178 8.99 -12.59 -1.04
CA VAL A 178 9.20 -11.15 -1.24
C VAL A 178 7.81 -10.53 -1.42
N ASP A 179 7.28 -9.93 -0.36
CA ASP A 179 6.01 -9.23 -0.37
C ASP A 179 6.23 -7.72 -0.37
N ILE A 180 5.88 -7.04 -1.46
CA ILE A 180 5.99 -5.58 -1.52
C ILE A 180 4.63 -4.96 -1.88
N GLY A 181 3.97 -4.49 -0.83
CA GLY A 181 2.68 -3.82 -0.90
C GLY A 181 2.80 -2.32 -1.18
N GLY A 182 1.76 -1.59 -0.78
CA GLY A 182 1.68 -0.13 -0.89
C GLY A 182 2.50 0.61 0.17
N GLY A 183 2.61 0.05 1.38
CA GLY A 183 3.26 0.72 2.52
C GLY A 183 4.48 0.02 3.12
N THR A 184 4.65 -1.28 2.88
CA THR A 184 5.71 -2.11 3.48
C THR A 184 6.33 -3.04 2.43
N SER A 185 7.59 -3.41 2.70
CA SER A 185 8.30 -4.49 2.00
C SER A 185 8.69 -5.52 3.05
N ASP A 186 8.17 -6.72 2.92
CA ASP A 186 8.26 -7.80 3.90
C ASP A 186 8.89 -9.03 3.25
N PHE A 187 9.88 -9.60 3.93
CA PHE A 187 10.67 -10.73 3.47
C PHE A 187 10.60 -11.85 4.50
N CYS A 188 10.44 -13.07 4.02
CA CYS A 188 10.35 -14.25 4.87
C CYS A 188 11.13 -15.40 4.25
N LEU A 189 12.05 -16.01 5.00
CA LEU A 189 12.67 -17.26 4.61
C LEU A 189 11.96 -18.42 5.32
N PHE A 190 11.61 -19.45 4.56
CA PHE A 190 10.77 -20.55 5.02
C PHE A 190 11.28 -21.90 4.47
N ASN A 191 11.12 -23.00 5.21
CA ASN A 191 11.36 -24.36 4.71
C ASN A 191 10.05 -25.17 4.68
N SER A 192 9.72 -25.81 3.55
CA SER A 192 8.47 -26.57 3.39
C SER A 192 8.26 -27.70 4.42
N ASP A 193 9.31 -28.27 4.99
CA ASP A 193 9.20 -29.37 5.95
C ASP A 193 8.71 -28.91 7.32
N ASP A 194 8.99 -27.65 7.67
CA ASP A 194 8.39 -26.98 8.83
C ASP A 194 6.85 -26.89 8.66
N PHE A 195 6.38 -26.81 7.41
CA PHE A 195 4.96 -26.85 7.07
C PHE A 195 4.29 -28.18 7.43
N SER A 196 4.89 -29.30 7.05
CA SER A 196 4.34 -30.66 7.22
C SER A 196 4.52 -31.20 8.65
N ALA A 197 5.54 -30.74 9.37
CA ALA A 197 5.83 -31.16 10.75
C ALA A 197 5.01 -30.41 11.83
N GLY A 198 4.11 -29.50 11.44
CA GLY A 198 3.30 -28.70 12.39
C GLY A 198 4.07 -27.56 13.06
N LYS A 199 5.35 -27.36 12.74
CA LYS A 199 6.18 -26.22 13.18
C LYS A 199 6.13 -25.12 12.13
N LYS A 200 5.15 -24.23 12.20
CA LYS A 200 4.82 -23.32 11.09
C LYS A 200 5.55 -21.97 11.14
N LEU A 201 6.68 -21.91 11.86
CA LEU A 201 7.41 -20.65 12.05
C LEU A 201 8.39 -20.43 10.89
N PRO A 202 8.55 -19.18 10.44
CA PRO A 202 9.58 -18.86 9.47
C PRO A 202 10.97 -19.09 10.06
N ILE A 203 11.95 -19.32 9.19
CA ILE A 203 13.36 -19.36 9.60
C ILE A 203 13.76 -17.96 10.08
N GLU A 204 13.39 -16.93 9.31
CA GLU A 204 13.60 -15.53 9.67
C GLU A 204 12.65 -14.62 8.86
N THR A 205 12.36 -13.45 9.43
CA THR A 205 11.56 -12.40 8.79
C THR A 205 12.22 -11.05 8.91
N VAL A 206 12.19 -10.26 7.84
CA VAL A 206 12.67 -8.88 7.82
C VAL A 206 11.60 -8.02 7.14
N GLY A 207 11.31 -6.85 7.71
CA GLY A 207 10.39 -5.88 7.12
C GLY A 207 11.02 -4.49 7.08
N VAL A 208 10.60 -3.67 6.12
CA VAL A 208 10.91 -2.24 6.07
C VAL A 208 9.68 -1.43 5.66
N HIS A 209 9.50 -0.24 6.24
CA HIS A 209 8.43 0.69 5.89
C HIS A 209 8.70 1.45 4.59
N LEU A 210 8.82 0.71 3.50
CA LEU A 210 8.95 1.22 2.14
C LEU A 210 8.01 0.43 1.24
N GLY A 211 7.19 1.10 0.45
CA GLY A 211 6.28 0.43 -0.47
C GLY A 211 5.92 1.25 -1.71
N GLY A 212 4.87 0.81 -2.40
CA GLY A 212 4.39 1.44 -3.63
C GLY A 212 4.05 2.93 -3.50
N ASP A 213 3.60 3.38 -2.33
CA ASP A 213 3.31 4.80 -2.05
C ASP A 213 4.61 5.63 -2.06
N ASP A 214 5.71 5.08 -1.54
CA ASP A 214 7.02 5.75 -1.57
C ASP A 214 7.60 5.76 -2.99
N PHE A 215 7.28 4.74 -3.79
CA PHE A 215 7.69 4.68 -5.19
C PHE A 215 6.96 5.75 -6.00
N ASP A 216 5.64 5.89 -5.79
CA ASP A 216 4.83 6.96 -6.41
C ASP A 216 5.37 8.34 -6.03
N LYS A 217 5.70 8.54 -4.75
CA LYS A 217 6.29 9.77 -4.23
C LYS A 217 7.62 10.11 -4.89
N ASP A 218 8.58 9.19 -4.89
CA ASP A 218 9.91 9.45 -5.46
C ASP A 218 9.85 9.65 -6.97
N PHE A 219 9.02 8.86 -7.66
CA PHE A 219 8.79 9.04 -9.08
C PHE A 219 8.12 10.38 -9.39
N SER A 220 7.12 10.80 -8.61
CA SER A 220 6.47 12.12 -8.72
C SER A 220 7.47 13.26 -8.47
N MET A 221 8.28 13.16 -7.41
CA MET A 221 9.30 14.15 -7.07
C MET A 221 10.38 14.30 -8.15
N TYR A 222 10.74 13.20 -8.81
CA TYR A 222 11.68 13.16 -9.91
C TYR A 222 11.08 13.74 -11.21
N SER A 223 9.88 13.30 -11.59
CA SER A 223 9.30 13.54 -12.91
C SER A 223 8.31 14.72 -12.96
N VAL A 224 7.25 14.69 -12.17
CA VAL A 224 6.10 15.61 -12.28
C VAL A 224 6.28 16.89 -11.46
N MET A 225 6.81 16.80 -10.24
CA MET A 225 6.99 17.97 -9.37
C MET A 225 7.83 19.10 -10.00
N PRO A 226 8.85 18.84 -10.84
CA PRO A 226 9.52 19.88 -11.63
C PRO A 226 8.57 20.68 -12.53
N LEU A 227 7.59 20.03 -13.17
CA LEU A 227 6.57 20.72 -13.99
C LEU A 227 5.64 21.61 -13.16
N LEU A 228 5.59 21.39 -11.85
CA LEU A 228 4.84 22.17 -10.87
C LEU A 228 5.71 23.17 -10.09
N GLY A 229 6.99 23.32 -10.46
CA GLY A 229 7.88 24.36 -9.92
C GLY A 229 8.92 23.85 -8.91
N ARG A 230 9.07 22.53 -8.74
CA ARG A 230 10.16 21.98 -7.91
C ARG A 230 11.50 22.34 -8.55
N GLY A 231 12.38 22.96 -7.77
CA GLY A 231 13.70 23.41 -8.22
C GLY A 231 13.72 24.83 -8.80
N SER A 232 12.56 25.51 -8.89
CA SER A 232 12.50 26.93 -9.24
C SER A 232 13.31 27.78 -8.24
N LYS A 233 13.94 28.83 -8.76
CA LYS A 233 14.89 29.70 -8.04
C LYS A 233 14.33 31.11 -7.90
N LEU A 234 14.67 31.78 -6.80
CA LEU A 234 14.24 33.17 -6.58
C LEU A 234 15.01 34.14 -7.48
N LYS A 235 14.31 35.12 -8.10
CA LYS A 235 14.91 36.18 -8.94
C LYS A 235 16.01 36.94 -8.19
N ARG A 236 15.75 37.28 -6.92
CA ARG A 236 16.67 38.09 -6.09
C ARG A 236 17.82 37.30 -5.47
N ASN A 237 17.69 35.98 -5.37
CA ASN A 237 18.75 35.11 -4.86
C ASN A 237 18.67 33.72 -5.53
N PRO A 238 19.30 33.55 -6.70
CA PRO A 238 19.21 32.32 -7.48
C PRO A 238 19.82 31.07 -6.81
N ASN A 239 20.57 31.24 -5.71
CA ASN A 239 21.09 30.12 -4.92
C ASN A 239 20.03 29.51 -3.98
N ILE A 240 18.89 30.20 -3.79
CA ILE A 240 17.79 29.72 -2.97
C ILE A 240 16.71 29.15 -3.88
N THR A 241 16.42 27.86 -3.69
CA THR A 241 15.28 27.19 -4.29
C THR A 241 14.05 27.29 -3.41
N ILE A 242 12.88 27.14 -4.01
CA ILE A 242 11.62 27.06 -3.27
C ILE A 242 11.66 25.92 -2.24
N PRO A 243 11.07 26.09 -1.03
CA PRO A 243 11.03 25.04 -0.02
C PRO A 243 10.44 23.73 -0.55
N ASN A 244 11.16 22.61 -0.35
CA ASN A 244 10.75 21.31 -0.89
C ASN A 244 9.47 20.73 -0.27
N HIS A 245 9.04 21.18 0.91
CA HIS A 245 7.88 20.61 1.61
C HIS A 245 6.58 20.71 0.80
N PHE A 246 6.38 21.79 0.03
CA PHE A 246 5.21 21.94 -0.85
C PHE A 246 5.13 20.78 -1.86
N PHE A 247 6.25 20.46 -2.50
CA PHE A 247 6.33 19.40 -3.51
C PHE A 247 6.31 18.01 -2.88
N TYR A 248 6.99 17.85 -1.73
CA TYR A 248 6.98 16.59 -0.99
C TYR A 248 5.58 16.21 -0.56
N ASP A 249 4.84 17.13 0.07
CA ASP A 249 3.49 16.84 0.54
C ASP A 249 2.51 16.62 -0.63
N MET A 250 2.70 17.36 -1.75
CA MET A 250 1.95 17.15 -2.99
C MET A 250 2.25 15.81 -3.65
N SER A 251 3.45 15.25 -3.45
CA SER A 251 3.85 13.94 -3.96
C SER A 251 3.37 12.76 -3.10
N CYS A 252 2.75 13.03 -1.95
CA CYS A 252 2.37 12.02 -0.96
C CYS A 252 0.85 11.90 -0.81
N TRP A 253 0.29 10.71 -1.09
CA TRP A 253 -1.13 10.39 -0.90
C TRP A 253 -1.67 10.80 0.48
N ARG A 254 -0.87 10.59 1.53
CA ARG A 254 -1.25 10.81 2.94
C ARG A 254 -1.29 12.26 3.37
N SER A 255 -0.53 13.16 2.73
CA SER A 255 -0.36 14.54 3.20
C SER A 255 -0.85 15.58 2.21
N ILE A 256 -1.25 15.19 1.00
CA ILE A 256 -1.66 16.13 -0.04
C ILE A 256 -2.79 17.07 0.38
N TYR A 257 -3.69 16.59 1.25
CA TYR A 257 -4.81 17.40 1.76
C TYR A 257 -4.32 18.61 2.60
N GLU A 258 -3.13 18.54 3.20
CA GLU A 258 -2.51 19.63 3.96
C GLU A 258 -2.17 20.81 3.03
N GLN A 259 -1.85 20.54 1.77
CA GLN A 259 -1.46 21.56 0.78
C GLN A 259 -2.65 22.41 0.32
N TYR A 260 -3.89 21.93 0.49
CA TYR A 260 -5.10 22.70 0.18
C TYR A 260 -5.46 23.75 1.23
N LYS A 261 -4.69 23.88 2.32
CA LYS A 261 -4.90 24.92 3.33
C LYS A 261 -4.63 26.30 2.73
N PHE A 262 -5.48 27.27 3.08
CA PHE A 262 -5.39 28.66 2.60
C PHE A 262 -3.98 29.26 2.77
N LYS A 263 -3.32 28.98 3.90
CA LYS A 263 -1.94 29.41 4.17
C LYS A 263 -0.97 28.93 3.08
N ASN A 264 -0.94 27.63 2.80
CA ASN A 264 -0.01 27.03 1.84
C ASN A 264 -0.24 27.57 0.42
N ILE A 265 -1.51 27.73 0.04
CA ILE A 265 -1.90 28.33 -1.24
C ILE A 265 -1.40 29.78 -1.34
N ASN A 266 -1.58 30.57 -0.29
CA ASN A 266 -1.14 31.96 -0.26
C ASN A 266 0.39 32.06 -0.27
N ASP A 267 1.09 31.22 0.48
CA ASP A 267 2.55 31.18 0.52
C ASP A 267 3.14 30.88 -0.86
N ILE A 268 2.60 29.90 -1.60
CA ILE A 268 2.99 29.62 -2.98
C ILE A 268 2.71 30.80 -3.91
N LYS A 269 1.56 31.47 -3.79
CA LYS A 269 1.24 32.67 -4.58
C LYS A 269 2.26 33.79 -4.33
N GLN A 270 2.67 34.01 -3.08
CA GLN A 270 3.69 35.01 -2.74
C GLN A 270 5.09 34.62 -3.24
N ILE A 271 5.42 33.33 -3.24
CA ILE A 271 6.67 32.82 -3.80
C ILE A 271 6.69 32.99 -5.32
N ALA A 272 5.58 32.73 -6.01
CA ALA A 272 5.50 32.85 -7.47
C ALA A 272 5.83 34.25 -7.99
N LEU A 273 5.50 35.31 -7.23
CA LEU A 273 5.87 36.69 -7.55
C LEU A 273 7.40 36.94 -7.51
N GLN A 274 8.15 36.06 -6.85
CA GLN A 274 9.59 36.18 -6.61
C GLN A 274 10.42 35.28 -7.51
N VAL A 275 9.83 34.56 -8.47
CA VAL A 275 10.50 33.61 -9.38
C VAL A 275 10.45 34.12 -10.81
N GLU A 276 11.54 33.97 -11.56
CA GLU A 276 11.71 34.60 -12.89
C GLU A 276 10.62 34.16 -13.87
N ASP A 277 10.57 32.85 -14.11
CA ASP A 277 9.53 32.12 -14.81
C ASP A 277 8.64 31.42 -13.77
N ASN A 278 7.39 31.88 -13.66
CA ASN A 278 6.42 31.36 -12.71
C ASN A 278 5.43 30.36 -13.34
N THR A 279 5.55 30.00 -14.63
CA THR A 279 4.57 29.13 -15.31
C THR A 279 4.36 27.81 -14.57
N ALA A 280 5.44 27.17 -14.13
CA ALA A 280 5.35 25.93 -13.36
C ALA A 280 4.63 26.12 -12.00
N LEU A 281 4.80 27.27 -11.35
CA LEU A 281 4.09 27.57 -10.10
C LEU A 281 2.63 27.96 -10.33
N GLU A 282 2.30 28.56 -11.48
CA GLU A 282 0.91 28.81 -11.87
C GLU A 282 0.14 27.50 -12.04
N ARG A 283 0.77 26.47 -12.61
CA ARG A 283 0.24 25.10 -12.64
C ARG A 283 -0.01 24.58 -11.23
N LEU A 284 0.95 24.69 -10.32
CA LEU A 284 0.77 24.29 -8.92
C LEU A 284 -0.38 25.06 -8.26
N ILE A 285 -0.47 26.37 -8.45
CA ILE A 285 -1.55 27.20 -7.91
C ILE A 285 -2.92 26.72 -8.43
N LYS A 286 -3.03 26.37 -9.72
CA LYS A 286 -4.25 25.77 -10.28
C LYS A 286 -4.57 24.44 -9.62
N VAL A 287 -3.59 23.54 -9.52
CA VAL A 287 -3.73 22.22 -8.88
C VAL A 287 -4.22 22.37 -7.44
N LEU A 288 -3.69 23.32 -6.67
CA LEU A 288 -4.08 23.56 -5.28
C LEU A 288 -5.49 24.16 -5.16
N ASN A 289 -5.82 25.18 -5.97
CA ASN A 289 -7.15 25.82 -5.92
C ASN A 289 -8.26 24.86 -6.36
N GLN A 290 -7.99 24.02 -7.36
CA GLN A 290 -8.95 23.06 -7.93
C GLN A 290 -8.85 21.67 -7.27
N ARG A 291 -7.96 21.49 -6.28
CA ARG A 291 -7.76 20.24 -5.54
C ARG A 291 -7.41 19.02 -6.41
N LEU A 292 -6.67 19.25 -7.49
CA LEU A 292 -6.32 18.24 -8.50
C LEU A 292 -5.14 17.34 -8.09
N GLY A 293 -4.63 17.46 -6.87
CA GLY A 293 -3.40 16.80 -6.45
C GLY A 293 -3.49 15.27 -6.53
N HIS A 294 -4.60 14.66 -6.12
CA HIS A 294 -4.75 13.21 -6.24
C HIS A 294 -4.90 12.75 -7.70
N ASN A 295 -5.43 13.59 -8.60
CA ASN A 295 -5.44 13.30 -10.04
C ASN A 295 -4.01 13.26 -10.58
N VAL A 296 -3.15 14.20 -10.16
CA VAL A 296 -1.71 14.18 -10.48
C VAL A 296 -1.05 12.90 -9.96
N LEU A 297 -1.26 12.55 -8.69
CA LEU A 297 -0.70 11.31 -8.12
C LEU A 297 -1.21 10.06 -8.81
N LYS A 298 -2.49 10.04 -9.23
CA LYS A 298 -3.05 8.91 -9.98
C LYS A 298 -2.38 8.74 -11.33
N GLN A 299 -2.10 9.83 -12.05
CA GLN A 299 -1.38 9.75 -13.33
C GLN A 299 0.07 9.26 -13.16
N VAL A 300 0.75 9.69 -12.09
CA VAL A 300 2.07 9.16 -11.73
C VAL A 300 2.01 7.66 -11.44
N GLN A 301 1.05 7.22 -10.62
CA GLN A 301 0.85 5.80 -10.29
C GLN A 301 0.52 4.98 -11.54
N ASN A 302 -0.37 5.47 -12.41
CA ASN A 302 -0.72 4.81 -13.67
C ASN A 302 0.52 4.65 -14.56
N ALA A 303 1.33 5.69 -14.71
CA ALA A 303 2.58 5.60 -15.47
C ALA A 303 3.56 4.61 -14.86
N LYS A 304 3.72 4.58 -13.52
CA LYS A 304 4.55 3.56 -12.84
C LYS A 304 4.08 2.14 -13.15
N VAL A 305 2.77 1.90 -13.09
CA VAL A 305 2.17 0.59 -13.40
C VAL A 305 2.39 0.24 -14.86
N THR A 306 2.13 1.16 -15.79
CA THR A 306 2.36 0.97 -17.23
C THR A 306 3.83 0.67 -17.54
N LEU A 307 4.76 1.42 -16.94
CA LEU A 307 6.19 1.18 -17.07
C LEU A 307 6.65 -0.19 -16.54
N SER A 308 5.79 -0.93 -15.84
CA SER A 308 6.09 -2.31 -15.44
C SER A 308 5.99 -3.33 -16.57
N SER A 309 5.37 -2.96 -17.69
CA SER A 309 5.24 -3.80 -18.89
C SER A 309 5.80 -3.16 -20.16
N VAL A 310 5.89 -1.83 -20.23
CA VAL A 310 6.42 -1.09 -21.40
C VAL A 310 7.62 -0.21 -21.03
N GLU A 311 8.46 0.08 -22.03
CA GLU A 311 9.69 0.85 -21.84
C GLU A 311 9.43 2.36 -21.65
N ASN A 312 8.42 2.91 -22.33
CA ASN A 312 8.09 4.32 -22.32
C ASN A 312 6.57 4.52 -22.22
N THR A 313 6.14 5.59 -21.57
CA THR A 313 4.73 6.01 -21.48
C THR A 313 4.62 7.52 -21.30
N ILE A 314 3.40 8.04 -21.41
CA ILE A 314 3.07 9.45 -21.16
C ILE A 314 2.34 9.56 -19.82
N ILE A 315 2.71 10.59 -19.05
CA ILE A 315 1.89 11.12 -17.95
C ILE A 315 1.10 12.29 -18.54
N ASP A 316 -0.21 12.10 -18.71
CA ASP A 316 -1.13 13.13 -19.19
C ASP A 316 -1.56 14.04 -18.03
N LEU A 317 -1.29 15.34 -18.18
CA LEU A 317 -1.63 16.40 -17.23
C LEU A 317 -2.44 17.52 -17.91
N ASP A 318 -3.21 17.22 -18.97
CA ASP A 318 -4.05 18.21 -19.68
C ASP A 318 -4.97 19.00 -18.74
N PHE A 319 -5.50 18.32 -17.71
CA PHE A 319 -6.32 18.96 -16.66
C PHE A 319 -5.56 20.01 -15.83
N VAL A 320 -4.22 19.97 -15.80
CA VAL A 320 -3.37 20.99 -15.18
C VAL A 320 -3.11 22.15 -16.14
N GLU A 321 -2.74 21.87 -17.38
CA GLU A 321 -2.56 22.87 -18.44
C GLU A 321 -2.80 22.18 -19.79
N ASN A 322 -3.51 22.86 -20.71
CA ASN A 322 -3.89 22.25 -21.98
C ASN A 322 -2.68 21.69 -22.74
N ASN A 323 -2.76 20.43 -23.15
CA ASN A 323 -1.71 19.64 -23.81
C ASN A 323 -0.42 19.47 -22.97
N LEU A 324 -0.50 19.58 -21.64
CA LEU A 324 0.63 19.27 -20.78
C LEU A 324 0.79 17.75 -20.66
N GLU A 325 1.81 17.22 -21.32
CA GLU A 325 2.17 15.81 -21.28
C GLU A 325 3.64 15.66 -20.89
N LEU A 326 3.98 14.57 -20.20
CA LEU A 326 5.35 14.23 -19.87
C LEU A 326 5.68 12.80 -20.33
N GLN A 327 6.64 12.69 -21.26
CA GLN A 327 7.23 11.41 -21.64
C GLN A 327 8.12 10.92 -20.49
N VAL A 328 7.93 9.67 -20.07
CA VAL A 328 8.73 9.02 -19.03
C VAL A 328 9.12 7.61 -19.46
N SER A 329 10.30 7.16 -19.04
CA SER A 329 10.85 5.86 -19.38
C SER A 329 11.06 4.97 -18.14
N GLN A 330 11.30 3.67 -18.37
CA GLN A 330 11.77 2.77 -17.31
C GLN A 330 13.09 3.24 -16.70
N ALA A 331 13.96 3.89 -17.48
CA ALA A 331 15.22 4.45 -16.97
C ALA A 331 14.97 5.58 -15.97
N ASP A 332 13.99 6.46 -16.25
CA ASP A 332 13.56 7.51 -15.32
C ASP A 332 13.01 6.93 -14.02
N LEU A 333 12.16 5.91 -14.12
CA LEU A 333 11.63 5.21 -12.95
C LEU A 333 12.77 4.57 -12.12
N ASN A 334 13.71 3.89 -12.78
CA ASN A 334 14.86 3.28 -12.09
C ASN A 334 15.72 4.33 -11.37
N ASN A 335 15.97 5.46 -12.02
CA ASN A 335 16.74 6.56 -11.42
C ASN A 335 16.01 7.14 -10.20
N ALA A 336 14.71 7.36 -10.31
CA ALA A 336 13.88 7.86 -9.22
C ALA A 336 13.87 6.92 -8.01
N LEU A 337 13.84 5.60 -8.25
CA LEU A 337 13.70 4.59 -7.19
C LEU A 337 15.03 4.04 -6.65
N SER A 338 16.17 4.38 -7.27
CA SER A 338 17.51 3.86 -6.96
C SER A 338 17.79 3.69 -5.45
N LYS A 339 17.63 4.76 -4.67
CA LYS A 339 17.89 4.75 -3.21
C LYS A 339 16.97 3.83 -2.42
N ILE A 340 15.69 3.74 -2.78
CA ILE A 340 14.73 2.87 -2.10
C ILE A 340 15.02 1.42 -2.44
N LEU A 341 15.33 1.15 -3.70
CA LEU A 341 15.68 -0.18 -4.17
C LEU A 341 17.00 -0.70 -3.57
N GLU A 342 17.99 0.17 -3.36
CA GLU A 342 19.21 -0.16 -2.61
C GLU A 342 18.90 -0.62 -1.18
N LYS A 343 17.96 0.06 -0.49
CA LYS A 343 17.54 -0.35 0.86
C LYS A 343 16.84 -1.70 0.86
N ILE A 344 15.93 -1.94 -0.09
CA ILE A 344 15.25 -3.23 -0.25
C ILE A 344 16.26 -4.35 -0.51
N SER A 345 17.20 -4.11 -1.43
CA SER A 345 18.30 -5.04 -1.74
C SER A 345 19.14 -5.36 -0.50
N ALA A 346 19.51 -4.34 0.28
CA ALA A 346 20.28 -4.50 1.51
C ALA A 346 19.51 -5.27 2.60
N SER A 347 18.19 -5.11 2.69
CA SER A 347 17.35 -5.89 3.61
C SER A 347 17.36 -7.38 3.27
N ILE A 348 17.27 -7.73 1.98
CA ILE A 348 17.40 -9.12 1.52
C ILE A 348 18.80 -9.67 1.86
N ASP A 349 19.85 -8.90 1.60
CA ASP A 349 21.23 -9.32 1.91
C ASP A 349 21.44 -9.52 3.42
N SER A 350 20.86 -8.64 4.24
CA SER A 350 20.89 -8.75 5.70
C SER A 350 20.17 -10.00 6.19
N LEU A 351 19.02 -10.33 5.61
CA LEU A 351 18.27 -11.55 5.93
C LEU A 351 19.12 -12.81 5.66
N LEU A 352 19.70 -12.90 4.46
CA LEU A 352 20.48 -14.07 4.06
C LEU A 352 21.79 -14.22 4.85
N SER A 353 22.48 -13.10 5.09
CA SER A 353 23.74 -13.10 5.85
C SER A 353 23.55 -13.46 7.32
N THR A 354 22.46 -13.00 7.95
CA THR A 354 22.13 -13.34 9.35
C THR A 354 21.96 -14.85 9.53
N LEU A 355 21.41 -15.53 8.52
CA LEU A 355 21.19 -16.96 8.53
C LEU A 355 22.34 -17.79 7.93
N ALA A 356 23.39 -17.13 7.42
CA ALA A 356 24.46 -17.78 6.64
C ALA A 356 23.92 -18.64 5.47
N VAL A 357 22.82 -18.21 4.84
CA VAL A 357 22.20 -18.89 3.70
C VAL A 357 22.74 -18.31 2.41
N ASN A 358 23.26 -19.17 1.53
CA ASN A 358 23.69 -18.77 0.19
C ASN A 358 22.47 -18.67 -0.75
N PRO A 359 22.41 -17.68 -1.66
CA PRO A 359 21.32 -17.56 -2.64
C PRO A 359 21.02 -18.83 -3.45
N GLU A 360 22.05 -19.65 -3.70
CA GLU A 360 21.92 -20.93 -4.43
C GLU A 360 21.08 -21.98 -3.69
N GLN A 361 21.01 -21.90 -2.36
CA GLN A 361 20.27 -22.83 -1.49
C GLN A 361 18.77 -22.56 -1.46
N ILE A 362 18.32 -21.42 -1.98
CA ILE A 362 16.90 -21.08 -2.07
C ILE A 362 16.35 -21.73 -3.32
N ASP A 363 15.26 -22.47 -3.20
CA ASP A 363 14.62 -23.17 -4.32
C ASP A 363 13.63 -22.28 -5.06
N TYR A 364 12.85 -21.47 -4.33
CA TYR A 364 11.88 -20.55 -4.90
C TYR A 364 11.97 -19.17 -4.25
N ILE A 365 11.86 -18.13 -5.08
CA ILE A 365 11.69 -16.75 -4.68
C ILE A 365 10.26 -16.36 -5.07
N VAL A 366 9.37 -16.32 -4.09
CA VAL A 366 7.93 -16.09 -4.30
C VAL A 366 7.64 -14.60 -4.15
N CYS A 367 7.36 -13.93 -5.27
CA CYS A 367 7.04 -12.51 -5.29
C CYS A 367 5.52 -12.29 -5.26
N THR A 368 5.06 -11.48 -4.31
CA THR A 368 3.66 -11.03 -4.18
C THR A 368 3.61 -9.52 -3.88
N GLY A 369 2.44 -8.90 -4.05
CA GLY A 369 2.26 -7.46 -3.87
C GLY A 369 2.57 -6.68 -5.14
N GLY A 370 1.72 -5.71 -5.47
CA GLY A 370 1.75 -5.01 -6.76
C GLY A 370 3.07 -4.33 -7.09
N SER A 371 3.83 -3.90 -6.09
CA SER A 371 5.12 -3.23 -6.28
C SER A 371 6.23 -4.18 -6.73
N THR A 372 6.04 -5.51 -6.58
CA THR A 372 6.99 -6.50 -7.11
C THR A 372 7.04 -6.57 -8.64
N LEU A 373 6.03 -6.00 -9.30
CA LEU A 373 5.97 -5.94 -10.76
C LEU A 373 6.94 -4.91 -11.34
N VAL A 374 7.46 -3.99 -10.53
CA VAL A 374 8.38 -2.94 -10.97
C VAL A 374 9.67 -3.58 -11.56
N PRO A 375 10.05 -3.27 -12.82
CA PRO A 375 11.15 -3.95 -13.51
C PRO A 375 12.50 -3.80 -12.80
N ALA A 376 12.72 -2.64 -12.18
CA ALA A 376 13.90 -2.36 -11.38
C ALA A 376 14.10 -3.38 -10.25
N LEU A 377 13.02 -3.76 -9.57
CA LEU A 377 13.06 -4.74 -8.49
C LEU A 377 13.32 -6.14 -9.05
N LYS A 378 12.65 -6.52 -10.15
CA LYS A 378 12.93 -7.80 -10.82
C LYS A 378 14.39 -7.92 -11.22
N ASN A 379 14.99 -6.85 -11.73
CA ASN A 379 16.42 -6.83 -12.08
C ASN A 379 17.32 -7.01 -10.86
N ILE A 380 16.99 -6.43 -9.70
CA ILE A 380 17.72 -6.66 -8.45
C ILE A 380 17.64 -8.13 -8.04
N LEU A 381 16.46 -8.74 -8.12
CA LEU A 381 16.30 -10.16 -7.83
C LEU A 381 17.07 -11.03 -8.84
N TYR A 382 17.06 -10.69 -10.13
CA TYR A 382 17.84 -11.40 -11.18
C TYR A 382 19.35 -11.27 -11.04
N GLN A 383 19.85 -10.26 -10.34
CA GLN A 383 21.26 -10.13 -10.02
C GLN A 383 21.67 -11.01 -8.83
N LYS A 384 20.72 -11.36 -7.95
CA LYS A 384 20.96 -12.13 -6.73
C LYS A 384 20.64 -13.61 -6.87
N PHE A 385 19.61 -13.95 -7.63
CA PHE A 385 19.05 -15.30 -7.73
C PHE A 385 18.93 -15.76 -9.18
N ASP A 386 18.88 -17.07 -9.38
CA ASP A 386 18.55 -17.66 -10.67
C ASP A 386 17.13 -17.23 -11.09
N ARG A 387 17.01 -16.72 -12.31
CA ARG A 387 15.75 -16.23 -12.88
C ARG A 387 14.65 -17.30 -12.86
N GLN A 388 15.01 -18.58 -13.02
CA GLN A 388 14.04 -19.68 -13.06
C GLN A 388 13.40 -19.94 -11.69
N LYS A 389 14.05 -19.52 -10.60
CA LYS A 389 13.56 -19.68 -9.24
C LYS A 389 12.60 -18.58 -8.81
N ILE A 390 12.55 -17.46 -9.54
CA ILE A 390 11.69 -16.31 -9.22
C ILE A 390 10.31 -16.54 -9.81
N ILE A 391 9.32 -16.67 -8.94
CA ILE A 391 7.94 -16.94 -9.28
C ILE A 391 7.09 -15.74 -8.88
N GLN A 392 6.39 -15.15 -9.86
CA GLN A 392 5.32 -14.22 -9.55
C GLN A 392 4.08 -15.03 -9.13
N HIS A 393 3.73 -14.99 -7.85
CA HIS A 393 2.60 -15.71 -7.29
C HIS A 393 1.48 -14.73 -6.95
N ASP A 394 0.26 -15.02 -7.42
CA ASP A 394 -0.98 -14.23 -7.26
C ASP A 394 -0.80 -12.86 -6.58
N THR A 395 -0.38 -11.87 -7.38
CA THR A 395 0.15 -10.60 -6.91
C THR A 395 -0.79 -9.82 -5.97
N PHE A 396 -2.10 -10.04 -6.05
CA PHE A 396 -3.09 -9.24 -5.34
C PHE A 396 -3.91 -10.04 -4.31
N ASN A 397 -3.95 -11.37 -4.41
CA ASN A 397 -4.77 -12.19 -3.51
C ASN A 397 -3.99 -13.30 -2.79
N ALA A 398 -2.68 -13.48 -3.04
CA ALA A 398 -1.89 -14.54 -2.39
C ALA A 398 -1.99 -14.48 -0.87
N VAL A 399 -1.88 -13.28 -0.29
CA VAL A 399 -1.98 -13.07 1.16
C VAL A 399 -3.36 -13.48 1.67
N ALA A 400 -4.44 -12.88 1.16
CA ALA A 400 -5.79 -13.21 1.58
C ALA A 400 -6.12 -14.71 1.44
N LYS A 401 -5.77 -15.33 0.30
CA LYS A 401 -5.94 -16.77 0.08
C LYS A 401 -5.19 -17.59 1.12
N GLY A 402 -3.93 -17.26 1.35
CA GLY A 402 -3.10 -17.90 2.36
C GLY A 402 -3.68 -17.80 3.77
N LEU A 403 -4.17 -16.61 4.14
CA LEU A 403 -4.86 -16.36 5.40
C LEU A 403 -6.11 -17.23 5.54
N MET A 404 -6.93 -17.34 4.48
CA MET A 404 -8.14 -18.18 4.53
C MET A 404 -7.82 -19.66 4.66
N LEU A 405 -6.81 -20.14 3.93
CA LEU A 405 -6.36 -21.53 4.04
C LEU A 405 -5.81 -21.84 5.44
N ARG A 406 -4.98 -20.93 5.99
CA ARG A 406 -4.50 -20.99 7.39
C ARG A 406 -5.65 -20.97 8.39
N ALA A 407 -6.60 -20.05 8.22
CA ALA A 407 -7.74 -19.88 9.13
C ALA A 407 -8.53 -21.18 9.25
N ALA A 408 -8.73 -21.89 8.14
CA ALA A 408 -9.41 -23.17 8.11
C ALA A 408 -8.68 -24.30 8.87
N GLU A 409 -7.38 -24.16 9.13
CA GLU A 409 -6.60 -25.14 9.92
C GLU A 409 -6.54 -24.80 11.41
N ILE A 410 -6.40 -23.51 11.74
CA ILE A 410 -6.00 -23.07 13.09
C ILE A 410 -7.13 -22.47 13.91
N LEU A 411 -8.17 -21.94 13.26
CA LEU A 411 -9.32 -21.42 13.95
C LEU A 411 -10.32 -22.56 14.17
N PRO A 412 -11.05 -22.57 15.30
CA PRO A 412 -12.11 -23.54 15.53
C PRO A 412 -13.25 -23.28 14.54
N VAL A 413 -13.16 -23.93 13.37
CA VAL A 413 -14.20 -23.95 12.33
C VAL A 413 -15.34 -24.86 12.72
#